data_AF-A0A355U5N6-F1
#
_entry.id   AF-A0A355U5N6-F1
#
_cell.length_a   1.000
_cell.length_b   1.000
_cell.length_c   1.000
_cell.angle_alpha   90.00
_cell.angle_beta   90.00
_cell.angle_gamma   90.00
#
_symmetry.space_group_name_H-M   'P 1'
#
loop_
_entity.id
_entity.type
_entity.pdbx_description
1 polymer ?
#
loop_
_entity_poly.entity_id
_entity_poly.type
_entity_poly.pdbx_seq_one_letter_code
_entity_poly.pdbx_strand_id
1 'polypeptide(L)'
;MSARKSTLIVGEVDHISGIDSKWAEKLRSEMISGLVASPRLTVIDGSTVSGMSGDMAKAIEVAREKSADYLLTAQITAFTANKETNKEGKVTYKTTLEYSWVITNVADGSTKGSKKETHYGSSSSGYDAAYADAFILISDDMKKLVNDQFRVSGEIKSIAETHPKKGAKTLYIGVGSEDGVAAGNAFEVYKEVEIAGETISEKIGELKAKEVKSGSLTLCNVTKGGVEILNAFDSGLKLIVTSRPPRIVL
;
A
#
# COMPACT_ATOMS: atom_id res chain seq x y z
N MET A 1 5.78 6.34 21.46
CA MET A 1 5.85 4.93 21.01
C MET A 1 6.06 4.94 19.51
N SER A 2 7.07 4.26 18.99
CA SER A 2 7.15 4.01 17.54
C SER A 2 6.01 3.05 17.17
N ALA A 3 5.27 3.33 16.09
CA ALA A 3 4.19 2.45 15.66
C ALA A 3 4.80 1.11 15.22
N ARG A 4 4.36 -0.01 15.82
CA ARG A 4 4.78 -1.34 15.37
C ARG A 4 4.32 -1.49 13.91
N LYS A 5 5.26 -1.86 13.02
CA LYS A 5 4.95 -2.18 11.62
C LYS A 5 3.91 -3.28 11.56
N SER A 6 2.90 -3.09 10.73
CA SER A 6 1.89 -4.11 10.52
C SER A 6 2.49 -5.35 9.85
N THR A 7 2.14 -6.52 10.36
CA THR A 7 2.54 -7.81 9.80
C THR A 7 1.44 -8.33 8.89
N LEU A 8 1.77 -8.58 7.62
CA LEU A 8 0.85 -9.12 6.61
C LEU A 8 1.38 -10.45 6.11
N ILE A 9 0.54 -11.49 6.16
CA ILE A 9 0.84 -12.77 5.51
C ILE A 9 0.23 -12.76 4.12
N VAL A 10 1.01 -13.12 3.11
CA VAL A 10 0.49 -13.47 1.79
C VAL A 10 0.12 -14.94 1.80
N GLY A 11 -1.18 -15.23 1.93
CA GLY A 11 -1.74 -16.56 1.97
C GLY A 11 -1.77 -17.23 0.60
N GLU A 12 -2.66 -18.21 0.46
CA GLU A 12 -2.85 -18.92 -0.80
C GLU A 12 -3.37 -18.00 -1.90
N VAL A 13 -2.84 -18.22 -3.11
CA VAL A 13 -3.39 -17.66 -4.35
C VAL A 13 -4.07 -18.81 -5.06
N ASP A 14 -5.39 -18.77 -5.10
CA ASP A 14 -6.22 -19.79 -5.75
C ASP A 14 -6.36 -19.50 -7.25
N HIS A 15 -6.84 -20.47 -8.01
CA HIS A 15 -7.15 -20.31 -9.42
C HIS A 15 -8.31 -21.23 -9.84
N ILE A 16 -9.08 -20.77 -10.83
CA ILE A 16 -10.12 -21.62 -11.41
C ILE A 16 -9.52 -22.85 -12.13
N SER A 17 -10.34 -23.90 -12.29
CA SER A 17 -9.96 -25.11 -13.01
C SER A 17 -9.52 -24.80 -14.45
N GLY A 18 -8.46 -25.46 -14.90
CA GLY A 18 -7.89 -25.29 -16.24
C GLY A 18 -6.76 -24.26 -16.33
N ILE A 19 -6.50 -23.51 -15.25
CA ILE A 19 -5.31 -22.67 -15.13
C ILE A 19 -4.20 -23.48 -14.43
N ASP A 20 -3.00 -23.44 -15.00
CA ASP A 20 -1.81 -24.08 -14.44
C ASP A 20 -1.39 -23.36 -13.14
N SER A 21 -1.15 -24.12 -12.07
CA SER A 21 -0.81 -23.59 -10.74
C SER A 21 0.45 -22.73 -10.73
N LYS A 22 1.37 -22.92 -11.69
CA LYS A 22 2.55 -22.06 -11.85
C LYS A 22 2.18 -20.57 -12.01
N TRP A 23 1.02 -20.27 -12.56
CA TRP A 23 0.56 -18.89 -12.73
C TRP A 23 0.04 -18.28 -11.43
N ALA A 24 -0.58 -19.08 -10.56
CA ALA A 24 -0.93 -18.67 -9.21
C ALA A 24 0.33 -18.44 -8.36
N GLU A 25 1.33 -19.32 -8.48
CA GLU A 25 2.63 -19.12 -7.84
C GLU A 25 3.34 -17.86 -8.34
N LYS A 26 3.30 -17.60 -9.65
CA LYS A 26 3.84 -16.36 -10.22
C LYS A 26 3.10 -15.13 -9.69
N LEU A 27 1.77 -15.15 -9.66
CA LEU A 27 0.96 -14.05 -9.08
C LEU A 27 1.41 -13.78 -7.64
N ARG A 28 1.47 -14.82 -6.80
CA ARG A 28 1.93 -14.74 -5.41
C ARG A 28 3.31 -14.11 -5.30
N SER A 29 4.27 -14.56 -6.12
CA SER A 29 5.64 -14.05 -6.12
C SER A 29 5.72 -12.56 -6.48
N GLU A 30 5.00 -12.12 -7.53
CA GLU A 30 4.98 -10.70 -7.90
C GLU A 30 4.29 -9.85 -6.83
N MET A 31 3.23 -10.38 -6.21
CA MET A 31 2.56 -9.69 -5.12
C MET A 31 3.50 -9.50 -3.92
N ILE A 32 4.18 -10.57 -3.49
CA ILE A 32 5.18 -10.51 -2.41
C ILE A 32 6.27 -9.49 -2.75
N SER A 33 6.82 -9.54 -3.98
CA SER A 33 7.85 -8.62 -4.47
C SER A 33 7.44 -7.15 -4.31
N GLY A 34 6.21 -6.81 -4.67
CA GLY A 34 5.69 -5.45 -4.51
C GLY A 34 5.44 -5.05 -3.06
N LEU A 35 4.93 -5.98 -2.25
CA LEU A 35 4.64 -5.73 -0.83
C LEU A 35 5.92 -5.53 -0.02
N VAL A 36 6.96 -6.35 -0.22
CA VAL A 36 8.25 -6.28 0.51
C VAL A 36 9.06 -5.05 0.15
N ALA A 37 8.84 -4.47 -1.03
CA ALA A 37 9.53 -3.25 -1.46
C ALA A 37 9.18 -2.03 -0.58
N SER A 38 8.09 -2.10 0.21
CA SER A 38 7.69 -1.05 1.13
C SER A 38 8.08 -1.40 2.56
N PRO A 39 8.79 -0.51 3.28
CA PRO A 39 9.14 -0.74 4.69
C PRO A 39 7.94 -0.55 5.64
N ARG A 40 6.74 -0.22 5.14
CA ARG A 40 5.52 -0.03 5.95
C ARG A 40 4.94 -1.33 6.51
N LEU A 41 5.32 -2.46 5.92
CA LEU A 41 4.84 -3.77 6.26
C LEU A 41 6.00 -4.70 6.61
N THR A 42 5.73 -5.63 7.52
CA THR A 42 6.46 -6.89 7.61
C THR A 42 5.66 -7.91 6.82
N VAL A 43 6.22 -8.39 5.70
CA VAL A 43 5.54 -9.37 4.83
C VAL A 43 6.07 -10.75 5.14
N ILE A 44 5.16 -11.70 5.36
CA ILE A 44 5.47 -13.11 5.54
C ILE A 44 4.89 -13.87 4.35
N ASP A 45 5.72 -14.69 3.73
CA ASP A 45 5.26 -15.62 2.71
C ASP A 45 4.51 -16.79 3.38
N GLY A 46 3.20 -16.90 3.15
CA GLY A 46 2.34 -17.96 3.68
C GLY A 46 2.76 -19.36 3.27
N SER A 47 3.47 -19.53 2.14
CA SER A 47 4.04 -20.83 1.73
C SER A 47 5.12 -21.34 2.68
N THR A 48 5.70 -20.45 3.49
CA THR A 48 6.68 -20.79 4.54
C THR A 48 6.04 -21.02 5.91
N VAL A 49 4.73 -20.80 6.03
CA VAL A 49 3.99 -20.92 7.29
C VAL A 49 3.35 -22.31 7.37
N SER A 50 3.85 -23.13 8.29
CA SER A 50 3.28 -24.45 8.57
C SER A 50 1.79 -24.36 8.92
N GLY A 51 0.97 -25.20 8.29
CA GLY A 51 -0.48 -25.23 8.52
C GLY A 51 -1.28 -24.21 7.72
N MET A 52 -0.64 -23.31 6.96
CA MET A 52 -1.33 -22.39 6.06
C MET A 52 -2.20 -23.18 5.06
N SER A 53 -3.43 -22.72 4.87
CA SER A 53 -4.48 -23.43 4.15
C SER A 53 -5.24 -22.46 3.26
N GLY A 54 -5.75 -22.93 2.11
CA GLY A 54 -6.64 -22.15 1.23
C GLY A 54 -8.04 -21.95 1.81
N ASP A 55 -8.45 -22.77 2.78
CA ASP A 55 -9.63 -22.49 3.60
C ASP A 55 -9.41 -21.22 4.42
N MET A 56 -10.24 -20.20 4.15
CA MET A 56 -10.08 -18.86 4.73
C MET A 56 -10.18 -18.85 6.25
N ALA A 57 -11.07 -19.65 6.84
CA ALA A 57 -11.24 -19.67 8.29
C ALA A 57 -9.99 -20.22 8.98
N LYS A 58 -9.45 -21.34 8.47
CA LYS A 58 -8.19 -21.92 8.95
C LYS A 58 -6.99 -21.01 8.69
N ALA A 59 -6.94 -20.34 7.54
CA ALA A 59 -5.88 -19.40 7.21
C ALA A 59 -5.82 -18.24 8.22
N ILE A 60 -6.98 -17.71 8.62
CA ILE A 60 -7.08 -16.67 9.65
C ILE A 60 -6.61 -17.19 11.01
N GLU A 61 -6.97 -18.42 11.40
CA GLU A 61 -6.49 -19.04 12.65
C GLU A 61 -4.97 -19.14 12.68
N VAL A 62 -4.36 -19.67 11.61
CA VAL A 62 -2.90 -19.78 11.49
C VAL A 62 -2.24 -18.41 11.47
N ALA A 63 -2.82 -17.43 10.78
CA ALA A 63 -2.31 -16.06 10.78
C ALA A 63 -2.33 -15.43 12.18
N ARG A 64 -3.37 -15.73 12.98
CA ARG A 64 -3.48 -15.28 14.37
C ARG A 64 -2.41 -15.92 15.25
N GLU A 65 -2.13 -17.21 15.09
CA GLU A 65 -1.04 -17.90 15.79
C GLU A 65 0.34 -17.28 15.46
N LYS A 66 0.52 -16.79 14.23
CA LYS A 66 1.73 -16.05 13.81
C LYS A 66 1.73 -14.57 14.21
N SER A 67 0.75 -14.12 14.99
CA SER A 67 0.60 -12.72 15.41
C SER A 67 0.63 -11.74 14.23
N ALA A 68 0.08 -12.16 13.09
CA ALA A 68 -0.11 -11.31 11.93
C ALA A 68 -1.33 -10.41 12.15
N ASP A 69 -1.22 -9.17 11.67
CA ASP A 69 -2.33 -8.20 11.72
C ASP A 69 -3.29 -8.43 10.54
N TYR A 70 -2.73 -8.84 9.39
CA TYR A 70 -3.46 -8.97 8.14
C TYR A 70 -3.13 -10.27 7.39
N LEU A 71 -4.12 -10.76 6.66
CA LEU A 71 -3.98 -11.86 5.70
C LEU A 71 -4.41 -11.34 4.32
N LEU A 72 -3.54 -11.47 3.32
CA LEU A 72 -3.87 -11.22 1.92
C LEU A 72 -4.01 -12.55 1.18
N THR A 73 -5.16 -12.77 0.55
CA THR A 73 -5.41 -13.88 -0.36
C THR A 73 -5.80 -13.35 -1.73
N ALA A 74 -5.64 -14.17 -2.77
CA ALA A 74 -6.05 -13.82 -4.11
C ALA A 74 -6.60 -15.04 -4.86
N GLN A 75 -7.32 -14.77 -5.94
CA GLN A 75 -7.82 -15.80 -6.85
C GLN A 75 -7.70 -15.32 -8.29
N ILE A 76 -7.06 -16.12 -9.16
CA ILE A 76 -7.10 -15.92 -10.62
C ILE A 76 -8.48 -16.36 -11.11
N THR A 77 -9.26 -15.39 -11.60
CA THR A 77 -10.64 -15.59 -12.04
C THR A 77 -10.75 -15.86 -13.54
N ALA A 78 -9.77 -15.41 -14.33
CA ALA A 78 -9.63 -15.78 -15.73
C ALA A 78 -8.17 -15.61 -16.18
N PHE A 79 -7.73 -16.50 -17.07
CA PHE A 79 -6.48 -16.27 -17.78
C PHE A 79 -6.63 -16.76 -19.22
N THR A 80 -6.90 -15.83 -20.12
CA THR A 80 -7.25 -16.15 -21.52
C THR A 80 -6.14 -15.70 -22.45
N ALA A 81 -6.06 -16.35 -23.61
CA ALA A 81 -5.09 -16.00 -24.63
C ALA A 81 -5.66 -16.15 -26.04
N ASN A 82 -5.26 -15.24 -26.94
CA ASN A 82 -5.62 -15.26 -28.34
C ASN A 82 -4.43 -14.94 -29.23
N LYS A 83 -4.45 -15.47 -30.47
CA LYS A 83 -3.47 -15.17 -31.51
C LYS A 83 -4.08 -14.17 -32.47
N GLU A 84 -3.35 -13.11 -32.75
CA GLU A 84 -3.70 -12.12 -33.78
C GLU A 84 -2.64 -12.11 -34.87
N THR A 85 -3.08 -12.00 -36.12
CA THR A 85 -2.20 -11.82 -37.27
C THR A 85 -2.56 -10.49 -37.92
N ASN A 86 -1.60 -9.58 -38.04
CA ASN A 86 -1.83 -8.31 -38.70
C ASN A 86 -1.91 -8.47 -40.24
N LYS A 87 -2.24 -7.39 -40.96
CA LYS A 87 -2.33 -7.40 -42.44
C LYS A 87 -1.02 -7.76 -43.15
N GLU A 88 0.11 -7.69 -42.46
CA GLU A 88 1.45 -8.00 -42.96
C GLU A 88 1.88 -9.44 -42.62
N GLY A 89 1.00 -10.24 -42.03
CA GLY A 89 1.29 -11.62 -41.63
C GLY A 89 2.07 -11.76 -40.32
N LYS A 90 2.36 -10.65 -39.62
CA LYS A 90 3.03 -10.68 -38.31
C LYS A 90 2.07 -11.20 -37.25
N VAL A 91 2.51 -12.24 -36.54
CA VAL A 91 1.78 -12.87 -35.46
C VAL A 91 2.12 -12.21 -34.12
N THR A 92 1.08 -11.93 -33.33
CA THR A 92 1.17 -11.51 -31.94
C THR A 92 0.27 -12.41 -31.09
N TYR A 93 0.78 -12.87 -29.96
CA TYR A 93 0.05 -13.57 -28.93
C TYR A 93 -0.35 -12.55 -27.88
N LYS A 94 -1.63 -12.51 -27.51
CA LYS A 94 -2.17 -11.63 -26.47
C LYS A 94 -2.79 -12.44 -25.37
N THR A 95 -2.70 -11.93 -24.15
CA THR A 95 -3.21 -12.58 -22.95
C THR A 95 -3.95 -11.56 -22.09
N THR A 96 -4.97 -12.03 -21.38
CA THR A 96 -5.70 -11.24 -20.38
C THR A 96 -5.74 -12.04 -19.09
N LEU A 97 -5.09 -11.49 -18.06
CA LEU A 97 -5.10 -12.01 -16.70
C LEU A 97 -6.12 -11.22 -15.88
N GLU A 98 -7.10 -11.92 -15.30
CA GLU A 98 -8.03 -11.36 -14.34
C GLU A 98 -7.86 -12.07 -13.01
N TYR A 99 -7.73 -11.29 -11.94
CA TYR A 99 -7.66 -11.82 -10.58
C TYR A 99 -8.34 -10.88 -9.59
N SER A 100 -8.69 -11.41 -8.43
CA SER A 100 -9.15 -10.63 -7.30
C SER A 100 -8.26 -10.87 -6.10
N TRP A 101 -8.11 -9.84 -5.26
CA TRP A 101 -7.40 -9.95 -3.99
C TRP A 101 -8.24 -9.37 -2.85
N VAL A 102 -8.03 -9.89 -1.64
CA VAL A 102 -8.67 -9.43 -0.40
C VAL A 102 -7.62 -9.35 0.70
N ILE A 103 -7.62 -8.24 1.44
CA ILE A 103 -6.89 -8.07 2.70
C ILE A 103 -7.89 -8.18 3.84
N THR A 104 -7.64 -9.10 4.75
CA THR A 104 -8.49 -9.38 5.90
C THR A 104 -7.79 -8.99 7.19
N ASN A 105 -8.50 -8.31 8.09
CA ASN A 105 -8.06 -8.09 9.47
C ASN A 105 -8.11 -9.42 10.22
N VAL A 106 -6.97 -9.90 10.71
CA VAL A 106 -6.88 -11.21 11.38
C VAL A 106 -7.61 -11.22 12.74
N ALA A 107 -7.70 -10.05 13.38
CA ALA A 107 -8.32 -9.89 14.70
C ALA A 107 -9.81 -10.26 14.70
N ASP A 108 -10.56 -9.81 13.70
CA ASP A 108 -12.02 -9.93 13.63
C ASP A 108 -12.54 -10.56 12.33
N GLY A 109 -11.68 -10.86 11.37
CA GLY A 109 -12.04 -11.44 10.08
C GLY A 109 -12.66 -10.44 9.09
N SER A 110 -12.73 -9.15 9.41
CA SER A 110 -13.32 -8.14 8.55
C SER A 110 -12.42 -7.81 7.35
N THR A 111 -13.01 -7.43 6.22
CA THR A 111 -12.27 -7.00 5.04
C THR A 111 -11.70 -5.59 5.25
N LYS A 112 -10.38 -5.45 5.16
CA LYS A 112 -9.68 -4.16 5.11
C LYS A 112 -9.77 -3.53 3.72
N GLY A 113 -9.58 -4.35 2.68
CA GLY A 113 -9.61 -3.90 1.30
C GLY A 113 -9.71 -5.07 0.33
N SER A 114 -10.26 -4.82 -0.85
CA SER A 114 -10.37 -5.83 -1.91
C SER A 114 -10.49 -5.16 -3.27
N LYS A 115 -9.99 -5.79 -4.32
CA LYS A 115 -10.16 -5.30 -5.69
C LYS A 115 -10.10 -6.43 -6.71
N LYS A 116 -10.77 -6.22 -7.84
CA LYS A 116 -10.60 -7.02 -9.06
C LYS A 116 -9.66 -6.28 -9.99
N GLU A 117 -8.69 -6.99 -10.53
CA GLU A 117 -7.65 -6.46 -11.39
C GLU A 117 -7.69 -7.16 -12.75
N THR A 118 -7.32 -6.42 -13.79
CA THR A 118 -7.17 -6.94 -15.14
C THR A 118 -5.85 -6.45 -15.70
N HIS A 119 -5.01 -7.38 -16.14
CA HIS A 119 -3.75 -7.09 -16.79
C HIS A 119 -3.71 -7.74 -18.18
N TYR A 120 -2.92 -7.13 -19.05
CA TYR A 120 -2.76 -7.56 -20.43
C TYR A 120 -1.29 -7.87 -20.68
N GLY A 121 -1.05 -8.96 -21.40
CA GLY A 121 0.27 -9.29 -21.90
C GLY A 121 0.26 -9.45 -23.41
N SER A 122 1.38 -9.16 -24.05
CA SER A 122 1.56 -9.42 -25.47
C SER A 122 2.99 -9.83 -25.81
N SER A 123 3.13 -10.73 -26.78
CA SER A 123 4.45 -11.11 -27.28
C SER A 123 4.38 -11.63 -28.71
N SER A 124 5.43 -11.40 -29.50
CA SER A 124 5.64 -12.10 -30.77
C SER A 124 6.30 -13.47 -30.61
N SER A 125 6.80 -13.79 -29.41
CA SER A 125 7.62 -14.97 -29.15
C SER A 125 6.82 -16.22 -28.76
N GLY A 126 5.52 -16.09 -28.49
CA GLY A 126 4.64 -17.20 -28.10
C GLY A 126 3.74 -16.87 -26.91
N TYR A 127 2.84 -17.80 -26.58
CA TYR A 127 1.90 -17.66 -25.46
C TYR A 127 2.60 -17.54 -24.11
N ASP A 128 3.64 -18.34 -23.83
CA ASP A 128 4.35 -18.28 -22.53
C ASP A 128 4.97 -16.90 -22.26
N ALA A 129 5.56 -16.27 -23.28
CA ALA A 129 6.10 -14.92 -23.18
C ALA A 129 5.00 -13.87 -22.98
N ALA A 130 3.87 -14.01 -23.69
CA ALA A 130 2.73 -13.12 -23.50
C ALA A 130 2.07 -13.32 -22.12
N TYR A 131 2.05 -14.55 -21.59
CA TYR A 131 1.55 -14.81 -20.24
C TYR A 131 2.45 -14.16 -19.21
N ALA A 132 3.78 -14.30 -19.31
CA ALA A 132 4.71 -13.65 -18.38
C ALA A 132 4.60 -12.11 -18.42
N ASP A 133 4.37 -11.53 -19.60
CA ASP A 133 4.19 -10.08 -19.81
C ASP A 133 3.00 -9.53 -19.01
N ALA A 134 1.90 -10.29 -18.88
CA ALA A 134 0.72 -9.88 -18.13
C ALA A 134 0.96 -9.65 -16.61
N PHE A 135 2.08 -10.14 -16.06
CA PHE A 135 2.38 -10.02 -14.63
C PHE A 135 3.29 -8.83 -14.29
N ILE A 136 3.89 -8.17 -15.27
CA ILE A 136 5.00 -7.19 -15.06
C ILE A 136 4.60 -6.04 -14.11
N LEU A 137 3.35 -5.59 -14.17
CA LEU A 137 2.87 -4.43 -13.40
C LEU A 137 2.39 -4.79 -11.98
N ILE A 138 2.24 -6.07 -11.65
CA ILE A 138 1.63 -6.51 -10.39
C ILE A 138 2.45 -6.08 -9.18
N SER A 139 3.78 -6.17 -9.27
CA SER A 139 4.67 -5.68 -8.20
C SER A 139 4.46 -4.18 -7.95
N ASP A 140 4.34 -3.37 -9.01
CA ASP A 140 4.10 -1.93 -8.86
C ASP A 140 2.71 -1.62 -8.32
N ASP A 141 1.70 -2.39 -8.69
CA ASP A 141 0.35 -2.23 -8.16
C ASP A 141 0.27 -2.62 -6.68
N MET A 142 1.00 -3.66 -6.25
CA MET A 142 1.12 -3.97 -4.83
C MET A 142 1.85 -2.87 -4.06
N LYS A 143 2.89 -2.22 -4.63
CA LYS A 143 3.51 -1.04 -4.00
C LYS A 143 2.51 0.10 -3.81
N LYS A 144 1.63 0.35 -4.80
CA LYS A 144 0.57 1.36 -4.69
C LYS A 144 -0.46 0.97 -3.63
N LEU A 145 -0.87 -0.29 -3.60
CA LEU A 145 -1.76 -0.84 -2.57
C LEU A 145 -1.18 -0.63 -1.17
N VAL A 146 0.12 -0.88 -0.95
CA VAL A 146 0.72 -0.63 0.37
C VAL A 146 0.59 0.84 0.76
N ASN A 147 0.84 1.75 -0.19
CA ASN A 147 0.76 3.18 0.07
C ASN A 147 -0.65 3.67 0.41
N ASP A 148 -1.66 3.02 -0.16
CA ASP A 148 -3.08 3.36 0.00
C ASP A 148 -3.68 2.72 1.26
N GLN A 149 -3.50 1.42 1.45
CA GLN A 149 -4.12 0.64 2.53
C GLN A 149 -3.35 0.72 3.85
N PHE A 150 -2.05 1.02 3.80
CA PHE A 150 -1.18 1.14 4.96
C PHE A 150 -0.56 2.54 4.98
N ARG A 151 -1.43 3.54 5.22
CA ARG A 151 -1.02 4.93 5.39
C ARG A 151 -0.15 5.08 6.63
N VAL A 152 0.78 6.00 6.56
CA VAL A 152 1.73 6.29 7.65
C VAL A 152 1.22 7.49 8.40
N SER A 153 1.04 7.35 9.71
CA SER A 153 0.60 8.44 10.57
C SER A 153 1.64 8.74 11.63
N GLY A 154 1.79 10.02 11.95
CA GLY A 154 2.70 10.50 12.99
C GLY A 154 2.25 11.85 13.52
N GLU A 155 3.09 12.47 14.33
CA GLU A 155 2.82 13.79 14.92
C GLU A 155 3.76 14.85 14.37
N ILE A 156 3.29 16.10 14.28
CA ILE A 156 4.18 17.25 14.14
C ILE A 156 4.96 17.41 15.45
N LYS A 157 6.29 17.40 15.36
CA LYS A 157 7.20 17.48 16.52
C LYS A 157 7.67 18.91 16.80
N SER A 158 7.91 19.70 15.76
CA SER A 158 8.29 21.11 15.91
C SER A 158 8.14 21.87 14.60
N ILE A 159 7.89 23.18 14.71
CA ILE A 159 7.98 24.12 13.59
C ILE A 159 9.43 24.56 13.44
N ALA A 160 10.00 24.37 12.24
CA ALA A 160 11.41 24.66 11.97
C ALA A 160 11.61 26.06 11.37
N GLU A 161 10.67 26.52 10.54
CA GLU A 161 10.69 27.85 9.95
C GLU A 161 9.27 28.38 9.79
N THR A 162 9.06 29.66 10.07
CA THR A 162 7.80 30.37 9.85
C THR A 162 7.94 31.43 8.76
N HIS A 163 6.82 31.84 8.19
CA HIS A 163 6.70 32.94 7.25
C HIS A 163 5.64 33.92 7.77
N PRO A 164 5.93 35.23 7.88
CA PRO A 164 5.06 36.20 8.57
C PRO A 164 3.59 36.22 8.13
N LYS A 165 3.33 35.99 6.83
CA LYS A 165 1.96 35.97 6.27
C LYS A 165 1.38 34.57 6.02
N LYS A 166 2.23 33.54 6.00
CA LYS A 166 1.83 32.18 5.58
C LYS A 166 1.88 31.18 6.72
N GLY A 167 2.29 31.61 7.92
CA GLY A 167 2.45 30.77 9.11
C GLY A 167 3.62 29.79 8.97
N ALA A 168 3.44 28.56 9.43
CA ALA A 168 4.46 27.52 9.33
C ALA A 168 4.89 27.30 7.87
N LYS A 169 6.20 27.31 7.63
CA LYS A 169 6.82 27.10 6.31
C LYS A 169 7.51 25.74 6.22
N THR A 170 8.27 25.37 7.24
CA THR A 170 8.83 24.02 7.37
C THR A 170 8.67 23.50 8.79
N LEU A 171 8.54 22.19 8.94
CA LEU A 171 8.31 21.53 10.23
C LEU A 171 8.84 20.10 10.23
N TYR A 172 9.06 19.54 11.41
CA TYR A 172 9.46 18.14 11.60
C TYR A 172 8.26 17.28 11.95
N ILE A 173 8.17 16.10 11.33
CA ILE A 173 7.18 15.06 11.67
C ILE A 173 7.90 13.83 12.24
N GLY A 174 7.27 13.18 13.20
CA GLY A 174 7.79 12.00 13.91
C GLY A 174 7.62 10.69 13.15
N VAL A 175 7.87 10.70 11.84
CA VAL A 175 7.93 9.51 10.98
C VAL A 175 9.08 9.69 9.97
N GLY A 176 9.76 8.61 9.62
CA GLY A 176 10.95 8.64 8.76
C GLY A 176 11.09 7.45 7.82
N SER A 177 12.32 7.11 7.43
CA SER A 177 12.56 6.04 6.47
C SER A 177 12.14 4.66 6.97
N GLU A 178 12.18 4.41 8.28
CA GLU A 178 11.72 3.14 8.86
C GLU A 178 10.21 2.99 8.70
N ASP A 179 9.47 4.10 8.73
CA ASP A 179 8.02 4.15 8.49
C ASP A 179 7.67 4.19 7.00
N GLY A 180 8.64 4.18 6.09
CA GLY A 180 8.39 4.28 4.64
C GLY A 180 8.06 5.66 4.14
N VAL A 181 8.60 6.68 4.82
CA VAL A 181 8.62 8.05 4.31
C VAL A 181 9.83 8.24 3.38
N ALA A 182 9.56 8.75 2.18
CA ALA A 182 10.56 9.19 1.22
C ALA A 182 10.36 10.67 0.86
N ALA A 183 11.42 11.31 0.36
CA ALA A 183 11.33 12.67 -0.16
C ALA A 183 10.22 12.77 -1.24
N GLY A 184 9.45 13.84 -1.18
CA GLY A 184 8.32 14.06 -2.08
C GLY A 184 6.99 13.42 -1.64
N ASN A 185 6.98 12.52 -0.65
CA ASN A 185 5.73 12.02 -0.07
C ASN A 185 4.86 13.17 0.45
N ALA A 186 3.57 13.09 0.16
CA ALA A 186 2.60 14.11 0.58
C ALA A 186 1.87 13.64 1.84
N PHE A 187 1.53 14.58 2.73
CA PHE A 187 0.78 14.31 3.95
C PHE A 187 -0.38 15.30 4.09
N GLU A 188 -1.40 14.87 4.80
CA GLU A 188 -2.48 15.71 5.32
C GLU A 188 -2.25 15.94 6.81
N VAL A 189 -2.51 17.17 7.27
CA VAL A 189 -2.38 17.57 8.67
C VAL A 189 -3.77 17.72 9.26
N TYR A 190 -3.97 17.14 10.43
CA TYR A 190 -5.19 17.20 11.20
C TYR A 190 -4.88 17.75 12.59
N LYS A 191 -5.77 18.60 13.11
CA LYS A 191 -5.81 18.90 14.55
C LYS A 191 -6.80 17.95 15.22
N GLU A 192 -6.43 17.45 16.38
CA GLU A 192 -7.33 16.74 17.28
C GLU A 192 -7.90 17.75 18.29
N VAL A 193 -9.22 17.83 18.39
CA VAL A 193 -9.93 18.66 19.37
C VAL A 193 -10.92 17.79 20.14
N GLU A 194 -11.04 18.02 21.44
CA GLU A 194 -12.01 17.31 22.28
C GLU A 194 -13.30 18.13 22.37
N ILE A 195 -14.42 17.55 21.95
CA ILE A 195 -15.75 18.16 22.04
C ILE A 195 -16.69 17.17 22.71
N ALA A 196 -17.24 17.56 23.87
CA ALA A 196 -18.16 16.73 24.64
C ALA A 196 -17.63 15.32 24.97
N GLY A 197 -16.31 15.18 25.18
CA GLY A 197 -15.64 13.91 25.46
C GLY A 197 -15.32 13.07 24.21
N GLU A 198 -15.64 13.54 23.01
CA GLU A 198 -15.27 12.92 21.74
C GLU A 198 -14.06 13.63 21.13
N THR A 199 -13.09 12.86 20.64
CA THR A 199 -11.97 13.41 19.87
C THR A 199 -12.37 13.57 18.41
N ILE A 200 -12.42 14.81 17.93
CA ILE A 200 -12.70 15.17 16.54
C ILE A 200 -11.39 15.50 15.83
N SER A 201 -11.23 14.96 14.62
CA SER A 201 -10.08 15.22 13.75
C SER A 201 -10.48 16.13 12.59
N GLU A 202 -9.93 17.34 12.52
CA GLU A 202 -10.21 18.32 11.47
C GLU A 202 -8.96 18.55 10.61
N LYS A 203 -9.10 18.38 9.28
CA LYS A 203 -8.00 18.62 8.34
C LYS A 203 -7.71 20.12 8.24
N ILE A 204 -6.48 20.53 8.55
CA ILE A 204 -6.06 21.94 8.57
C ILE A 204 -4.95 22.27 7.59
N GLY A 205 -4.29 21.28 6.97
CA GLY A 205 -3.19 21.58 6.06
C GLY A 205 -2.63 20.38 5.32
N GLU A 206 -1.56 20.66 4.56
CA GLU A 206 -0.90 19.66 3.72
C GLU A 206 0.61 19.88 3.71
N LEU A 207 1.36 18.77 3.77
CA LEU A 207 2.82 18.78 3.77
C LEU A 207 3.38 18.02 2.57
N LYS A 208 4.63 18.31 2.25
CA LYS A 208 5.47 17.50 1.36
C LYS A 208 6.80 17.23 2.05
N ALA A 209 7.17 15.95 2.19
CA ALA A 209 8.48 15.54 2.70
C ALA A 209 9.58 16.19 1.87
N LYS A 210 10.43 16.97 2.53
CA LYS A 210 11.57 17.65 1.92
C LYS A 210 12.82 16.79 2.04
N GLU A 211 13.09 16.32 3.25
CA GLU A 211 14.31 15.59 3.58
C GLU A 211 14.03 14.64 4.75
N VAL A 212 14.35 13.36 4.59
CA VAL A 212 14.27 12.36 5.66
C VAL A 212 15.54 12.48 6.50
N LYS A 213 15.40 12.84 7.78
CA LYS A 213 16.54 13.11 8.67
C LYS A 213 17.03 11.84 9.36
N SER A 214 16.14 10.90 9.65
CA SER A 214 16.47 9.62 10.27
C SER A 214 15.35 8.59 10.01
N GLY A 215 15.50 7.39 10.59
CA GLY A 215 14.48 6.34 10.58
C GLY A 215 13.10 6.81 11.04
N SER A 216 13.04 7.77 11.97
CA SER A 216 11.81 8.20 12.66
C SER A 216 11.52 9.71 12.57
N LEU A 217 12.25 10.45 11.73
CA LEU A 217 12.14 11.91 11.65
C LEU A 217 12.28 12.43 10.22
N THR A 218 11.35 13.27 9.80
CA THR A 218 11.35 13.90 8.47
C THR A 218 11.11 15.40 8.57
N LEU A 219 11.90 16.19 7.82
CA LEU A 219 11.65 17.60 7.57
C LEU A 219 10.68 17.74 6.39
N CYS A 220 9.61 18.52 6.58
CA CYS A 220 8.59 18.75 5.57
C CYS A 220 8.46 20.23 5.22
N ASN A 221 8.12 20.49 3.95
CA ASN A 221 7.58 21.78 3.54
C ASN A 221 6.08 21.81 3.78
N VAL A 222 5.58 22.92 4.33
CA VAL A 222 4.14 23.19 4.37
C VAL A 222 3.71 23.67 3.00
N THR A 223 2.75 22.97 2.41
CA THR A 223 2.21 23.28 1.07
C THR A 223 0.85 23.98 1.13
N LYS A 224 0.08 23.74 2.19
CA LYS A 224 -1.19 24.41 2.48
C LYS A 224 -1.42 24.49 3.99
N GLY A 225 -2.15 25.51 4.44
CA GLY A 225 -2.63 25.61 5.82
C GLY A 225 -1.59 26.08 6.85
N GLY A 226 -0.55 26.81 6.43
CA GLY A 226 0.55 27.14 7.35
C GLY A 226 0.14 28.04 8.51
N VAL A 227 -0.84 28.93 8.33
CA VAL A 227 -1.37 29.78 9.42
C VAL A 227 -2.13 28.94 10.43
N GLU A 228 -3.00 28.06 9.95
CA GLU A 228 -3.82 27.16 10.77
C GLU A 228 -2.95 26.16 11.53
N ILE A 229 -1.93 25.59 10.88
CA ILE A 229 -0.95 24.69 11.52
C ILE A 229 -0.19 25.42 12.61
N LEU A 230 0.33 26.62 12.35
CA LEU A 230 1.08 27.39 13.34
C LEU A 230 0.22 27.73 14.55
N ASN A 231 -0.98 28.27 14.32
CA ASN A 231 -1.89 28.63 15.40
C ASN A 231 -2.28 27.42 16.26
N ALA A 232 -2.56 26.27 15.63
CA ALA A 232 -2.90 25.06 16.36
C ALA A 232 -1.71 24.50 17.15
N PHE A 233 -0.50 24.54 16.58
CA PHE A 233 0.73 24.13 17.26
C PHE A 233 1.05 25.02 18.46
N ASP A 234 0.97 26.35 18.29
CA ASP A 234 1.22 27.33 19.36
C ASP A 234 0.16 27.26 20.47
N SER A 235 -1.06 26.83 20.14
CA SER A 235 -2.12 26.54 21.11
C SER A 235 -1.93 25.21 21.85
N GLY A 236 -0.86 24.47 21.57
CA GLY A 236 -0.55 23.18 22.20
C GLY A 236 -1.47 22.03 21.74
N LEU A 237 -2.21 22.20 20.64
CA LEU A 237 -3.07 21.14 20.12
C LEU A 237 -2.23 20.00 19.54
N LYS A 238 -2.72 18.77 19.70
CA LYS A 238 -2.11 17.60 19.09
C LYS A 238 -2.38 17.61 17.58
N LEU A 239 -1.30 17.61 16.81
CA LEU A 239 -1.35 17.64 15.35
C LEU A 239 -0.88 16.31 14.76
N ILE A 240 -1.79 15.61 14.11
CA ILE A 240 -1.52 14.35 13.44
C ILE A 240 -1.26 14.60 11.96
N VAL A 241 -0.26 13.93 11.41
CA VAL A 241 -0.01 13.87 9.97
C VAL A 241 -0.32 12.47 9.48
N THR A 242 -0.94 12.36 8.31
CA THR A 242 -1.18 11.07 7.66
C THR A 242 -0.76 11.14 6.20
N SER A 243 0.05 10.18 5.74
CA SER A 243 0.53 10.14 4.36
C SER A 243 -0.63 10.01 3.38
N ARG A 244 -0.53 10.63 2.21
CA ARG A 244 -1.51 10.47 1.13
C ARG A 244 -1.05 9.40 0.16
N PRO A 245 -1.98 8.62 -0.43
CA PRO A 245 -1.65 7.83 -1.59
C PRO A 245 -1.12 8.75 -2.70
N PRO A 246 -0.17 8.29 -3.54
CA PRO A 246 0.27 9.03 -4.71
C PRO A 246 -0.94 9.41 -5.56
N ARG A 247 -1.01 10.66 -6.04
CA ARG A 247 -2.03 11.02 -7.05
C ARG A 247 -1.74 10.18 -8.29
N ILE A 248 -2.62 9.21 -8.57
CA ILE A 248 -2.67 8.55 -9.86
C ILE A 248 -3.26 9.58 -10.82
N VAL A 249 -2.44 10.11 -11.72
CA VAL A 249 -2.95 10.79 -12.91
C VAL A 249 -3.32 9.64 -13.85
N LEU A 250 -4.63 9.40 -13.98
CA LEU A 250 -5.18 8.49 -14.98
C LEU A 250 -4.99 9.07 -16.38
#